data_AF-A0AAV4Y0Q8-F1
#
_entry.id   AF-A0AAV4Y0Q8-F1
#
_cell.length_a   1.000
_cell.length_b   1.000
_cell.length_c   1.000
_cell.angle_alpha   90.00
_cell.angle_beta   90.00
_cell.angle_gamma   90.00
#
_symmetry.space_group_name_H-M   'P 1'
#
loop_
_entity.id
_entity.type
_entity.pdbx_description
1 polymer ?
#
loop_
_entity_poly.entity_id
_entity_poly.type
_entity_poly.pdbx_seq_one_letter_code
_entity_poly.pdbx_strand_id
1 'polypeptide(L)'
;MFINCPSAQFKCIGELKNFRLAFAEYLSKVHQEALDRQEVNYNPIIVPVETELFGKLDCRTYQILGYKEDNHMPSYVYKAVCVHGAIEHGLPPSYIEKWKAIADNGYKGCGCFRIERRM
;
A
#
# COMPACT_ATOMS: atom_id res chain seq x y z
N MET A 1 4.11 9.40 -2.02
CA MET A 1 4.53 8.50 -0.94
C MET A 1 5.53 7.53 -1.54
N PHE A 2 6.81 7.69 -1.21
CA PHE A 2 7.87 6.79 -1.65
C PHE A 2 8.38 6.09 -0.40
N ILE A 3 8.34 4.76 -0.37
CA ILE A 3 9.02 4.00 0.68
C ILE A 3 10.51 4.13 0.40
N ASN A 4 11.19 5.04 1.11
CA ASN A 4 12.62 5.23 0.97
C ASN A 4 13.36 4.18 1.82
N CYS A 5 13.39 2.94 1.32
CA CYS A 5 14.07 1.82 1.97
C CYS A 5 14.87 1.02 0.91
N PRO A 6 16.07 1.48 0.54
CA PRO A 6 16.85 0.89 -0.56
C PRO A 6 17.39 -0.51 -0.26
N SER A 7 17.43 -0.91 1.01
CA SER A 7 17.81 -2.26 1.43
C SER A 7 16.66 -3.26 1.40
N ALA A 8 15.44 -2.84 1.06
CA ALA A 8 14.29 -3.74 0.96
C ALA A 8 14.52 -4.79 -0.13
N GLN A 9 14.27 -6.04 0.20
CA GLN A 9 14.36 -7.17 -0.71
C GLN A 9 13.00 -7.86 -0.81
N PHE A 10 12.60 -8.22 -2.03
CA PHE A 10 11.39 -9.01 -2.25
C PHE A 10 11.54 -10.39 -1.61
N LYS A 11 10.55 -10.78 -0.80
CA LYS A 11 10.55 -12.09 -0.12
C LYS A 11 9.58 -13.07 -0.78
N CYS A 12 8.30 -12.69 -0.87
CA CYS A 12 7.24 -13.48 -1.50
C CYS A 12 5.96 -12.66 -1.64
N ILE A 13 5.01 -13.18 -2.42
CA ILE A 13 3.61 -12.74 -2.38
C ILE A 13 2.92 -13.41 -1.18
N GLY A 14 2.03 -12.68 -0.53
CA GLY A 14 1.17 -13.21 0.52
C GLY A 14 -0.24 -12.63 0.47
N GLU A 15 -1.19 -13.39 0.99
CA GLU A 15 -2.60 -13.04 1.11
C GLU A 15 -2.95 -12.71 2.56
N LEU A 16 -3.63 -11.59 2.77
CA LEU A 16 -4.15 -11.19 4.06
C LEU A 16 -5.68 -11.38 4.07
N LYS A 17 -6.15 -12.42 4.79
CA LYS A 17 -7.57 -12.77 4.86
C LYS A 17 -8.32 -11.95 5.90
N ASN A 18 -9.60 -11.65 5.63
CA ASN A 18 -10.51 -10.86 6.50
C ASN A 18 -10.15 -9.38 6.66
N PHE A 19 -9.33 -8.83 5.76
CA PHE A 19 -9.07 -7.40 5.66
C PHE A 19 -9.65 -6.86 4.35
N ARG A 20 -10.12 -5.61 4.38
CA ARG A 20 -10.63 -4.90 3.21
C ARG A 20 -9.73 -3.70 2.94
N LEU A 21 -9.29 -3.55 1.68
CA LEU A 21 -8.61 -2.35 1.24
C LEU A 21 -9.62 -1.18 1.22
N ALA A 22 -9.27 -0.09 1.89
CA ALA A 22 -10.04 1.14 1.92
C ALA A 22 -9.10 2.34 1.86
N PHE A 23 -9.60 3.45 1.32
CA PHE A 23 -8.90 4.73 1.28
C PHE A 23 -9.61 5.69 2.23
N ALA A 24 -8.84 6.41 3.04
CA ALA A 24 -9.37 7.38 4.00
C ALA A 24 -8.38 8.52 4.22
N GLU A 25 -8.89 9.67 4.67
CA GLU A 25 -8.08 10.76 5.19
C GLU A 25 -7.74 10.54 6.68
N TYR A 26 -6.59 11.03 7.10
CA TYR A 26 -6.00 10.75 8.40
C TYR A 26 -6.54 11.64 9.55
N LEU A 27 -6.73 11.05 10.74
CA LEU A 27 -6.95 11.75 12.02
C LEU A 27 -5.87 11.32 13.04
N SER A 28 -5.31 12.25 13.82
CA SER A 28 -3.94 12.20 14.37
C SER A 28 -3.61 11.31 15.59
N LYS A 29 -2.40 10.70 15.61
CA LYS A 29 -1.36 10.65 16.70
C LYS A 29 -0.07 9.83 16.35
N VAL A 30 0.95 9.95 17.24
CA VAL A 30 2.44 9.97 17.06
C VAL A 30 3.22 8.69 17.49
N HIS A 31 4.28 8.25 16.76
CA HIS A 31 5.69 7.90 17.20
C HIS A 31 6.51 7.06 16.15
N GLN A 32 7.87 7.07 16.25
CA GLN A 32 8.97 6.67 15.30
C GLN A 32 9.30 5.14 15.22
N GLU A 33 10.18 4.55 14.37
CA GLU A 33 11.33 4.99 13.51
C GLU A 33 11.37 4.40 12.06
N ALA A 34 11.99 5.15 11.13
CA ALA A 34 12.13 4.97 9.66
C ALA A 34 10.85 4.66 8.86
N LEU A 35 10.30 3.45 8.94
CA LEU A 35 9.00 3.11 8.34
C LEU A 35 7.87 3.79 9.11
N ASP A 36 7.91 3.73 10.45
CA ASP A 36 6.95 4.45 11.29
C ASP A 36 7.09 5.98 11.10
N ARG A 37 8.27 6.49 10.69
CA ARG A 37 8.44 7.92 10.32
C ARG A 37 7.76 8.28 9.00
N GLN A 38 7.75 7.37 8.02
CA GLN A 38 7.06 7.56 6.74
C GLN A 38 5.55 7.42 6.90
N GLU A 39 5.14 6.55 7.82
CA GLU A 39 3.76 6.21 8.15
C GLU A 39 3.30 6.87 9.45
N VAL A 40 3.79 8.08 9.77
CA VAL A 40 3.49 8.80 11.03
C VAL A 40 1.98 8.96 11.29
N ASN A 41 1.22 8.80 10.21
CA ASN A 41 -0.21 8.88 10.15
C ASN A 41 -0.95 7.52 10.21
N TYR A 42 -0.26 6.46 10.61
CA TYR A 42 -0.82 5.13 10.65
C TYR A 42 -0.39 4.42 11.92
N ASN A 43 -1.19 3.42 12.31
CA ASN A 43 -0.93 2.62 13.48
C ASN A 43 -0.28 1.32 13.04
N PRO A 44 0.90 0.98 13.59
CA PRO A 44 1.56 -0.27 13.29
C PRO A 44 0.76 -1.42 13.90
N ILE A 45 0.53 -2.46 13.11
CA ILE A 45 -0.11 -3.70 13.52
C ILE A 45 0.71 -4.90 13.05
N ILE A 46 0.57 -6.02 13.74
CA ILE A 46 1.08 -7.32 13.26
C ILE A 46 -0.10 -8.10 12.71
N VAL A 47 0.03 -8.56 11.47
CA VAL A 47 -1.01 -9.35 10.82
C VAL A 47 -0.45 -10.69 10.33
N PRO A 48 -1.26 -11.76 10.40
CA PRO A 48 -0.88 -13.02 9.83
C PRO A 48 -1.14 -13.04 8.32
N VAL A 49 -0.08 -13.15 7.54
CA VAL A 49 -0.12 -13.24 6.08
C VAL A 49 0.09 -14.69 5.66
N GLU A 50 -0.81 -15.23 4.85
CA GLU A 50 -0.64 -16.55 4.26
C GLU A 50 0.19 -16.45 2.98
N THR A 51 1.19 -17.31 2.84
CA THR A 51 2.07 -17.35 1.68
C THR A 51 2.15 -18.77 1.16
N GLU A 52 2.29 -18.94 -0.16
CA GLU A 52 2.42 -20.27 -0.75
C GLU A 52 3.72 -20.97 -0.34
N LEU A 53 4.81 -20.21 -0.19
CA LEU A 53 6.15 -20.74 0.04
C LEU A 53 6.49 -20.95 1.52
N PHE A 54 6.00 -20.08 2.40
CA PHE A 54 6.40 -20.06 3.81
C PHE A 54 5.25 -20.32 4.79
N GLY A 55 4.05 -20.63 4.28
CA GLY A 55 2.85 -20.72 5.09
C GLY A 55 2.51 -19.38 5.73
N LYS A 56 2.15 -19.40 7.01
CA LYS A 56 1.70 -18.21 7.75
C LYS A 56 2.90 -17.42 8.29
N LEU A 57 3.01 -16.15 7.91
CA LEU A 57 4.03 -15.20 8.39
C LEU A 57 3.37 -14.07 9.18
N ASP A 58 3.90 -13.77 10.37
CA ASP A 58 3.51 -12.55 11.09
C ASP A 58 4.28 -11.37 10.50
N CYS A 59 3.54 -10.46 9.85
CA CYS A 59 4.10 -9.30 9.17
C CYS A 59 3.67 -8.01 9.86
N ARG A 60 4.61 -7.07 9.98
CA ARG A 60 4.31 -5.69 10.40
C ARG A 60 3.71 -4.93 9.22
N THR A 61 2.56 -4.31 9.44
CA THR A 61 1.89 -3.43 8.47
C THR A 61 1.25 -2.25 9.19
N TYR A 62 0.63 -1.33 8.44
CA TYR A 62 0.13 -0.06 8.92
C TYR A 62 -1.33 0.14 8.53
N GLN A 63 -2.16 0.62 9.47
CA GLN A 63 -3.55 0.95 9.19
C GLN A 63 -3.97 2.29 9.84
N ILE A 64 -4.90 3.00 9.22
CA ILE A 64 -5.49 4.22 9.81
C ILE A 64 -6.44 3.80 10.94
N LEU A 65 -6.32 4.41 12.12
CA LEU A 65 -7.31 4.26 13.19
C LEU A 65 -8.40 5.32 13.03
N GLY A 66 -9.63 4.98 13.43
CA GLY A 66 -10.75 5.92 13.34
C GLY A 66 -11.23 6.13 11.90
N TYR A 67 -11.18 5.07 11.09
CA TYR A 67 -11.78 5.03 9.76
C TYR A 67 -13.21 5.58 9.78
N LYS A 68 -13.45 6.65 9.03
CA LYS A 68 -14.79 7.06 8.61
C LYS A 68 -14.97 6.57 7.19
N GLU A 69 -16.10 5.93 6.90
CA GLU A 69 -16.53 5.58 5.54
C GLU A 69 -16.90 6.83 4.73
N ASP A 70 -16.05 7.85 4.78
CA ASP A 70 -16.15 8.98 3.87
C ASP A 70 -15.55 8.49 2.53
N ASN A 71 -16.36 8.56 1.46
CA ASN A 71 -16.10 8.03 0.12
C ASN A 71 -14.88 8.69 -0.57
N HIS A 72 -13.69 8.50 -0.02
CA HIS A 72 -12.47 9.09 -0.54
C HIS A 72 -11.89 8.20 -1.63
N MET A 73 -11.84 8.73 -2.86
CA MET A 73 -11.18 8.09 -3.98
C MET A 73 -9.67 8.36 -3.93
N PRO A 74 -8.80 7.39 -4.23
CA PRO A 74 -7.36 7.62 -4.34
C PRO A 74 -7.04 8.63 -5.44
N SER A 75 -5.86 9.24 -5.38
CA SER A 75 -5.36 10.00 -6.53
C SER A 75 -5.03 9.08 -7.70
N TYR A 76 -5.15 9.59 -8.92
CA TYR A 76 -4.78 8.87 -10.14
C TYR A 76 -3.33 8.34 -10.06
N VAL A 77 -2.41 9.19 -9.59
CA VAL A 77 -0.99 8.81 -9.48
C VAL A 77 -0.77 7.71 -8.45
N TYR A 78 -1.40 7.81 -7.28
CA TYR A 78 -1.27 6.77 -6.25
C TYR A 78 -1.81 5.42 -6.75
N LYS A 79 -3.01 5.43 -7.35
CA LYS A 79 -3.61 4.25 -7.98
C LYS A 79 -2.66 3.65 -9.03
N ALA A 80 -2.08 4.48 -9.89
CA ALA A 80 -1.16 4.02 -10.93
C ALA A 80 0.07 3.32 -10.32
N VAL A 81 0.69 3.87 -9.27
CA VAL A 81 1.83 3.24 -8.59
C VAL A 81 1.45 1.88 -8.02
N CYS A 82 0.30 1.77 -7.34
CA CYS A 82 -0.18 0.50 -6.80
C CYS A 82 -0.43 -0.56 -7.88
N VAL A 83 -1.07 -0.18 -8.99
CA VAL A 83 -1.30 -1.08 -10.13
C VAL A 83 0.02 -1.55 -10.75
N HIS A 84 0.98 -0.65 -10.97
CA HIS A 84 2.28 -1.02 -11.53
C HIS A 84 3.05 -1.95 -10.61
N GLY A 85 3.11 -1.66 -9.31
CA GLY A 85 3.76 -2.53 -8.33
C GLY A 85 3.12 -3.92 -8.27
N ALA A 86 1.79 -3.99 -8.38
CA ALA A 86 1.05 -5.26 -8.41
C ALA A 86 1.40 -6.10 -9.66
N ILE A 87 1.51 -5.46 -10.83
CA ILE A 87 1.91 -6.12 -12.07
C ILE A 87 3.38 -6.57 -12.00
N GLU A 88 4.27 -5.67 -11.58
CA GLU A 88 5.72 -5.90 -11.50
C GLU A 88 6.06 -7.11 -10.61
N HIS A 89 5.37 -7.25 -9.47
CA HIS A 89 5.61 -8.33 -8.52
C HIS A 89 4.71 -9.55 -8.73
N GLY A 90 3.93 -9.60 -9.82
CA GLY A 90 3.17 -10.79 -10.20
C GLY A 90 1.98 -11.12 -9.31
N LEU A 91 1.29 -10.12 -8.74
CA LEU A 91 0.07 -10.37 -7.97
C LEU A 91 -1.03 -11.00 -8.85
N PRO A 92 -2.00 -11.73 -8.25
CA PRO A 92 -3.03 -12.42 -9.02
C PRO A 92 -3.79 -11.49 -9.98
N PRO A 93 -4.08 -11.92 -11.23
CA PRO A 93 -4.78 -11.09 -12.21
C PRO A 93 -6.13 -10.55 -11.70
N SER A 94 -6.88 -11.39 -10.98
CA SER A 94 -8.15 -10.99 -10.38
C SER A 94 -8.01 -9.87 -9.34
N TYR A 95 -6.87 -9.80 -8.64
CA TYR A 95 -6.57 -8.72 -7.69
C TYR A 95 -6.14 -7.43 -8.41
N ILE A 96 -5.37 -7.56 -9.50
CA ILE A 96 -4.99 -6.42 -10.34
C ILE A 96 -6.24 -5.76 -10.96
N GLU A 97 -7.21 -6.56 -11.43
CA GLU A 97 -8.46 -6.02 -11.97
C GLU A 97 -9.30 -5.32 -10.89
N LYS A 98 -9.33 -5.82 -9.65
CA LYS A 98 -9.94 -5.09 -8.52
C LYS A 98 -9.30 -3.71 -8.34
N TRP A 99 -7.97 -3.61 -8.42
CA TRP A 99 -7.27 -2.32 -8.33
C TRP A 99 -7.62 -1.38 -9.49
N LYS A 100 -7.66 -1.87 -10.72
CA LYS A 100 -8.01 -1.06 -11.90
C LYS A 100 -9.45 -0.53 -11.83
N ALA A 101 -10.36 -1.30 -11.25
CA ALA A 101 -11.77 -0.96 -11.11
C ALA A 101 -12.06 0.13 -10.06
N ILE A 102 -11.15 0.43 -9.15
CA ILE A 102 -11.32 1.50 -8.14
C ILE A 102 -11.38 2.86 -8.86
N ALA A 103 -12.44 3.64 -8.63
CA ALA A 103 -12.52 5.02 -9.13
C ALA A 103 -11.46 5.91 -8.45
N ASP A 104 -10.78 6.75 -9.21
CA ASP A 104 -9.84 7.75 -8.68
C ASP A 104 -10.45 9.16 -8.73
N ASN A 105 -9.89 10.08 -7.94
CA ASN A 105 -10.36 11.47 -7.86
C ASN A 105 -9.82 12.37 -8.99
N GLY A 106 -9.12 11.82 -9.99
CA GLY A 106 -8.55 12.58 -11.11
C GLY A 106 -7.32 13.44 -10.78
N TYR A 107 -6.85 13.47 -9.53
CA TYR A 107 -5.66 14.25 -9.16
C TYR A 107 -4.39 13.65 -9.77
N LYS A 108 -3.77 14.38 -10.71
CA LYS A 108 -2.57 13.97 -11.45
C LYS A 108 -1.25 14.49 -10.86
N GLY A 109 -1.31 15.27 -9.76
CA GLY A 109 -0.16 15.93 -9.16
C GLY A 109 0.34 17.16 -9.94
N CYS A 110 1.08 18.05 -9.25
CA CYS A 110 1.85 19.14 -9.87
C CYS A 110 3.35 18.82 -9.78
N GLY A 111 3.98 18.47 -10.91
CA GLY A 111 5.45 18.52 -11.08
C GLY A 111 6.30 17.35 -10.55
N CYS A 112 7.21 16.89 -11.42
CA CYS A 112 8.31 15.91 -11.26
C CYS A 112 7.97 14.52 -10.70
N PHE A 113 7.58 13.61 -11.62
CA PHE A 113 7.70 12.16 -11.41
C PHE A 113 8.89 11.65 -12.22
N ARG A 114 9.97 11.29 -11.54
CA ARG A 114 11.06 10.54 -12.15
C ARG A 114 10.79 9.05 -11.95
N ILE A 115 10.05 8.44 -12.87
CA ILE A 115 9.93 6.98 -12.99
C ILE A 115 11.03 6.55 -13.96
N GLU A 116 12.25 6.35 -13.46
CA GLU A 116 13.31 5.76 -14.25
C GLU A 116 13.41 4.27 -13.96
N ARG A 117 13.25 3.45 -15.01
CA ARG A 117 13.69 2.06 -15.00
C ARG A 117 15.20 2.05 -14.81
N ARG A 118 15.69 1.47 -13.71
CA ARG A 118 17.04 0.92 -13.72
C ARG A 118 16.95 -0.45 -14.41
N MET A 119 17.52 -0.52 -15.62
CA MET A 119 17.94 -1.78 -16.23
C MET A 119 19.07 -2.40 -15.40
#